data_AF-A0AAD0Q026-F1
#
_entry.id   AF-A0AAD0Q026-F1
#
_cell.length_a   1.000
_cell.length_b   1.000
_cell.length_c   1.000
_cell.angle_alpha   90.00
_cell.angle_beta   90.00
_cell.angle_gamma   90.00
#
_symmetry.space_group_name_H-M   'P 1'
#
loop_
_entity.id
_entity.type
_entity.pdbx_description
1 polymer ?
#
loop_
_entity_poly.entity_id
_entity_poly.type
_entity_poly.pdbx_seq_one_letter_code
_entity_poly.pdbx_strand_id
1 'polypeptide(L)'
;MKKRKILLVLGLAAVTNYYLYKKYNEIIEDNEHIDRCRNKLIAKGFEVNNSYSLNLKENNYLMFYFDEKEKSYEVKYSKENEEIEYIKEVE
;
A
#
# COMPACT_ATOMS: atom_id res chain seq x y z
N MET A 1 -6.89 8.50 -44.85
CA MET A 1 -6.06 8.94 -43.69
C MET A 1 -6.87 9.28 -42.42
N LYS A 2 -8.04 9.94 -42.49
CA LYS A 2 -8.81 10.37 -41.30
C LYS A 2 -9.29 9.24 -40.36
N LYS A 3 -9.83 8.13 -40.88
CA LYS A 3 -10.34 7.02 -40.05
C LYS A 3 -9.23 6.26 -39.29
N ARG A 4 -8.05 6.10 -39.89
CA ARG A 4 -6.87 5.49 -39.24
C ARG A 4 -6.36 6.31 -38.05
N LYS A 5 -6.40 7.65 -38.14
CA LYS A 5 -6.03 8.54 -37.02
C LYS A 5 -7.00 8.44 -35.85
N ILE A 6 -8.31 8.34 -36.11
CA ILE A 6 -9.33 8.20 -35.06
C ILE A 6 -9.19 6.86 -34.33
N LEU A 7 -9.00 5.75 -35.07
CA LEU A 7 -8.74 4.42 -34.48
C LEU A 7 -7.46 4.38 -33.64
N LEU A 8 -6.40 5.08 -34.06
CA LEU A 8 -5.17 5.21 -33.28
C LEU A 8 -5.38 5.97 -31.96
N VAL A 9 -6.12 7.08 -31.97
CA VAL A 9 -6.43 7.85 -30.76
C VAL A 9 -7.28 7.04 -29.78
N LEU A 10 -8.27 6.30 -30.29
CA LEU A 10 -9.11 5.42 -29.47
C LEU A 10 -8.33 4.23 -28.91
N GLY A 11 -7.45 3.63 -29.71
CA GLY A 11 -6.55 2.56 -29.26
C GLY A 11 -5.61 3.02 -28.15
N LEU A 12 -5.02 4.22 -28.28
CA LEU A 12 -4.17 4.80 -27.24
C LEU A 12 -4.94 5.09 -25.95
N ALA A 13 -6.15 5.65 -26.06
CA ALA A 13 -6.99 5.92 -24.90
C ALA A 13 -7.42 4.63 -24.17
N ALA A 14 -7.71 3.54 -24.90
CA ALA A 14 -8.04 2.25 -24.29
C ALA A 14 -6.83 1.66 -23.53
N VAL A 15 -5.62 1.75 -24.12
CA VAL A 15 -4.39 1.25 -23.50
C VAL A 15 -4.02 2.04 -22.25
N THR A 16 -4.13 3.37 -22.28
CA THR A 16 -3.83 4.21 -21.10
C THR A 16 -4.82 3.98 -19.97
N ASN A 17 -6.12 3.88 -20.27
CA ASN A 17 -7.14 3.58 -19.26
C ASN A 17 -6.95 2.18 -18.65
N TYR A 18 -6.64 1.17 -19.47
CA TYR A 18 -6.32 -0.17 -18.97
C TYR A 18 -5.08 -0.16 -18.05
N TYR A 19 -4.03 0.57 -18.43
CA TYR A 19 -2.82 0.69 -17.61
C TYR A 19 -3.11 1.38 -16.26
N LEU A 20 -3.91 2.46 -16.27
CA LEU A 20 -4.32 3.16 -15.05
C LEU A 20 -5.20 2.27 -14.16
N TYR A 21 -6.15 1.55 -14.73
CA TYR A 21 -7.00 0.61 -14.00
C TYR A 21 -6.18 -0.52 -13.36
N LYS A 22 -5.25 -1.11 -14.13
CA LYS A 22 -4.33 -2.13 -13.61
C LYS A 22 -3.50 -1.58 -12.45
N LYS A 23 -2.92 -0.39 -12.61
CA LYS A 23 -2.13 0.26 -11.55
C LYS A 23 -2.98 0.59 -10.31
N TYR A 24 -4.23 1.03 -10.51
CA TYR A 24 -5.17 1.31 -9.42
C TYR A 24 -5.52 0.05 -8.63
N ASN A 25 -5.83 -1.05 -9.31
CA ASN A 25 -6.09 -2.34 -8.66
C ASN A 25 -4.86 -2.88 -7.94
N GLU A 26 -3.67 -2.74 -8.53
CA GLU A 26 -2.41 -3.10 -7.87
C GLU A 26 -2.21 -2.32 -6.57
N ILE A 27 -2.57 -1.03 -6.55
CA ILE A 27 -2.52 -0.20 -5.33
C ILE A 27 -3.56 -0.65 -4.29
N ILE A 28 -4.79 -1.00 -4.70
CA ILE A 28 -5.83 -1.49 -3.78
C ILE A 28 -5.40 -2.81 -3.13
N GLU A 29 -4.94 -3.78 -3.93
CA GLU A 29 -4.44 -5.05 -3.42
C GLU A 29 -3.29 -4.83 -2.43
N ASP A 30 -2.41 -3.85 -2.68
CA ASP A 30 -1.30 -3.57 -1.78
C ASP A 30 -1.78 -2.92 -0.46
N ASN A 31 -2.84 -2.10 -0.50
CA ASN A 31 -3.38 -1.46 0.71
C ASN A 31 -4.02 -2.45 1.71
N GLU A 32 -4.42 -3.63 1.27
CA GLU A 32 -5.04 -4.64 2.13
C GLU A 32 -4.11 -5.06 3.28
N HIS A 33 -2.82 -5.22 3.00
CA HIS A 33 -1.83 -5.55 4.03
C HIS A 33 -1.62 -4.41 5.03
N ILE A 34 -1.73 -3.16 4.58
CA ILE A 34 -1.63 -1.97 5.43
C ILE A 34 -2.78 -1.96 6.44
N ASP A 35 -4.01 -2.19 5.98
CA ASP A 35 -5.20 -2.23 6.84
C ASP A 35 -5.13 -3.37 7.85
N ARG A 36 -4.70 -4.57 7.41
CA ARG A 36 -4.52 -5.73 8.31
C ARG A 36 -3.44 -5.46 9.37
N CYS A 37 -2.31 -4.86 8.98
CA CYS A 37 -1.26 -4.46 9.90
C CYS A 37 -1.79 -3.45 10.93
N ARG A 38 -2.48 -2.40 10.47
CA ARG A 38 -3.07 -1.37 11.34
C ARG A 38 -4.06 -1.95 12.34
N ASN A 39 -4.95 -2.83 11.89
CA ASN A 39 -5.92 -3.49 12.77
C ASN A 39 -5.25 -4.35 13.84
N LYS A 40 -4.14 -5.03 13.53
CA LYS A 40 -3.35 -5.78 14.51
C LYS A 40 -2.66 -4.88 15.53
N LEU A 41 -2.17 -3.70 15.12
CA LEU A 41 -1.62 -2.70 16.03
C LEU A 41 -2.69 -2.16 16.99
N ILE A 42 -3.88 -1.84 16.48
CA ILE A 42 -5.03 -1.42 17.30
C ILE A 42 -5.45 -2.53 18.27
N ALA A 43 -5.50 -3.80 17.82
CA ALA A 43 -5.81 -4.94 18.69
C ALA A 43 -4.76 -5.18 19.79
N LYS A 44 -3.51 -4.77 19.56
CA LYS A 44 -2.44 -4.77 20.57
C LYS A 44 -2.53 -3.57 21.53
N GLY A 45 -3.43 -2.63 21.30
CA GLY A 45 -3.66 -1.47 22.16
C GLY A 45 -2.97 -0.18 21.73
N PHE A 46 -2.34 -0.15 20.54
CA PHE A 46 -1.72 1.06 20.01
C PHE A 46 -2.75 1.99 19.39
N GLU A 47 -2.57 3.29 19.61
CA GLU A 47 -3.30 4.33 18.90
C GLU A 47 -2.47 4.80 17.69
N VAL A 48 -2.88 4.35 16.49
CA VAL A 48 -2.13 4.62 15.25
C VAL A 48 -2.49 5.99 14.70
N ASN A 49 -1.70 7.01 15.04
CA ASN A 49 -1.79 8.39 14.53
C ASN A 49 -0.67 8.68 13.53
N ASN A 50 -0.91 9.59 12.58
CA ASN A 50 0.08 10.05 11.58
C ASN A 50 0.94 8.94 10.94
N SER A 51 0.28 7.89 10.42
CA SER A 51 1.01 6.74 9.89
C SER A 51 1.47 6.90 8.44
N TYR A 52 2.62 6.31 8.10
CA TYR A 52 3.05 6.07 6.73
C TYR A 52 3.53 4.63 6.55
N SER A 53 3.52 4.13 5.32
CA SER A 53 3.92 2.76 5.01
C SER A 53 4.81 2.70 3.78
N LEU A 54 5.86 1.90 3.86
CA LEU A 54 6.64 1.46 2.70
C LEU A 54 6.17 0.06 2.34
N ASN A 55 5.30 0.01 1.34
CA ASN A 55 4.73 -1.21 0.83
C ASN A 55 5.12 -1.39 -0.63
N LEU A 56 5.96 -2.40 -0.91
CA LEU A 56 6.34 -2.75 -2.28
C LEU A 56 5.70 -4.09 -2.60
N LYS A 57 4.95 -4.17 -3.70
CA LYS A 57 4.25 -5.41 -4.12
C LYS A 57 5.18 -6.63 -4.21
N GLU A 58 6.43 -6.43 -4.61
CA GLU A 58 7.44 -7.49 -4.74
C GLU A 58 8.12 -7.88 -3.41
N ASN A 59 7.93 -7.09 -2.35
CA ASN A 59 8.52 -7.36 -1.04
C ASN A 59 7.52 -8.12 -0.17
N ASN A 60 7.97 -9.22 0.44
CA ASN A 60 7.18 -10.01 1.39
C ASN A 60 6.93 -9.27 2.71
N TYR A 61 7.60 -8.14 2.93
CA TYR A 61 7.45 -7.31 4.11
C TYR A 61 6.82 -5.96 3.78
N LEU A 62 5.96 -5.51 4.68
CA LEU A 62 5.45 -4.16 4.79
C LEU A 62 6.17 -3.49 5.95
N MET A 63 6.81 -2.35 5.71
CA MET A 63 7.29 -1.48 6.77
C MET A 63 6.21 -0.44 7.06
N PHE A 64 5.73 -0.39 8.28
CA PHE A 64 4.67 0.51 8.72
C PHE A 64 5.19 1.38 9.85
N TYR A 65 4.92 2.67 9.77
CA TYR A 65 5.42 3.67 10.69
C TYR A 65 4.26 4.49 11.21
N PHE A 66 4.25 4.81 12.49
CA PHE A 66 3.20 5.61 13.09
C PHE A 66 3.65 6.30 14.37
N ASP A 67 2.91 7.32 14.76
CA ASP A 67 3.11 8.03 16.02
C ASP A 67 2.01 7.67 17.02
N GLU A 68 2.39 7.57 18.29
CA GLU A 68 1.47 7.51 19.43
C GLU A 68 2.04 8.30 20.61
N LYS A 69 1.27 9.24 21.16
CA LYS A 69 1.58 9.96 22.41
C LYS A 69 3.04 10.44 22.49
N GLU A 70 3.46 11.15 21.45
CA GLU A 70 4.82 11.72 21.28
C GLU A 70 5.95 10.71 20.98
N LYS A 71 5.63 9.43 20.79
CA LYS A 71 6.58 8.40 20.38
C LYS A 71 6.32 8.00 18.93
N SER A 72 7.38 7.78 18.16
CA SER A 72 7.27 7.19 16.84
C SER A 72 7.61 5.70 16.89
N TYR A 73 7.00 4.92 16.02
CA TYR A 73 7.20 3.47 15.96
C TYR A 73 7.47 3.03 14.53
N GLU A 74 8.42 2.11 14.41
CA GLU A 74 8.66 1.30 13.21
C GLU A 74 8.12 -0.11 13.44
N VAL A 75 7.36 -0.61 12.48
CA VAL A 75 6.75 -1.93 12.49
C VAL A 75 7.15 -2.66 11.23
N LYS A 76 7.65 -3.89 11.40
CA LYS A 76 7.84 -4.82 10.29
C LYS A 76 6.73 -5.85 10.31
N TYR A 77 5.98 -5.90 9.21
CA TYR A 77 4.85 -6.81 9.01
C TYR A 77 5.16 -7.81 7.90
N SER A 78 5.06 -9.10 8.20
CA SER A 78 5.15 -10.17 7.22
C SER A 78 3.81 -10.28 6.48
N LYS A 79 3.82 -10.08 5.16
CA LYS A 79 2.63 -10.24 4.31
C LYS A 79 2.24 -11.70 4.13
N GLU A 80 3.23 -12.58 4.12
CA GLU A 80 3.04 -14.03 3.92
C GLU A 80 2.37 -14.67 5.13
N ASN A 81 2.88 -14.40 6.33
CA ASN A 81 2.33 -14.97 7.57
C ASN A 81 1.21 -14.11 8.15
N GLU A 82 0.99 -12.91 7.61
CA GLU A 82 0.10 -11.89 8.16
C GLU A 82 0.40 -11.56 9.63
N GLU A 83 1.68 -11.46 10.00
CA GLU A 83 2.13 -11.27 11.38
C GLU A 83 3.04 -10.06 11.54
N ILE A 84 2.94 -9.40 12.69
CA ILE A 84 3.88 -8.35 13.09
C ILE A 84 5.14 -9.04 13.62
N GLU A 85 6.26 -8.89 12.92
CA GLU A 85 7.54 -9.46 13.33
C GLU A 85 8.17 -8.67 14.46
N TYR A 86 8.09 -7.35 14.39
CA TYR A 86 8.51 -6.48 15.48
C TYR A 86 7.77 -5.15 15.47
N ILE A 87 7.78 -4.52 16.65
CA ILE A 87 7.39 -3.12 16.88
C ILE A 87 8.56 -2.50 17.63
N LYS A 88 9.12 -1.42 17.10
CA LYS A 88 10.28 -0.74 17.67
C LYS A 88 9.97 0.74 17.81
N GLU A 89 10.11 1.29 19.01
CA GLU A 89 10.08 2.73 19.22
C GLU A 89 11.32 3.38 18.56
N VAL A 90 11.10 4.46 17.83
CA VAL A 90 12.13 5.28 17.16
C VAL A 90 12.07 6.69 17.74
N GLU A 91 13.22 7.17 18.20
CA GLU A 91 13.42 8.54 18.73
C GLU A 91 13.43 9.60 17.61
#